data_AF-A0A543HZD2-F1
#
_entry.id   AF-A0A543HZD2-F1
#
_cell.length_a   1.000
_cell.length_b   1.000
_cell.length_c   1.000
_cell.angle_alpha   90.00
_cell.angle_beta   90.00
_cell.angle_gamma   90.00
#
_symmetry.space_group_name_H-M   'P 1'
#
loop_
_entity.id
_entity.type
_entity.pdbx_description
1 polymer ?
#
loop_
_entity_poly.entity_id
_entity_poly.type
_entity_poly.pdbx_seq_one_letter_code
_entity_poly.pdbx_strand_id
1 'polypeptide(L)'
;MTGFDKDLDKGDQSEEVVTPDLPFDDDWDWKPGDRDITVRGPSQSVPKARAYTRYDPPGMCCQFVWNCIAAPRSFGLADANAAWQRSKNRRGDENPPAGAPVYWAGGKHGHIAISVGGGSVRSTDWPVKGKVGDVTISRITAAWGITYRGWSTDWAGVPIPGIGSPSVVGKLGRIDDEAIRPGKRNDHVRRFNAALWSSMPADYRAAHEKEWKSEASDLYGPVSQEVCYDKYAMLNKKDPKKWPLPSKPAWPGPGLIRLLGGTAD
;
A
#
# COMPACT_ATOMS: atom_id res chain seq x y z
N MET A 1 -11.25 -42.04 9.99
CA MET A 1 -10.26 -41.38 9.13
C MET A 1 -10.16 -39.94 9.59
N THR A 2 -8.97 -39.57 10.02
CA THR A 2 -8.63 -38.46 10.93
C THR A 2 -8.18 -37.21 10.17
N GLY A 3 -8.55 -36.03 10.70
CA GLY A 3 -7.72 -34.82 10.59
C GLY A 3 -8.11 -33.84 9.49
N PHE A 4 -9.21 -33.10 9.67
CA PHE A 4 -9.29 -31.75 9.12
C PHE A 4 -8.77 -30.82 10.22
N ASP A 5 -7.58 -30.28 9.99
CA ASP A 5 -6.90 -29.40 10.93
C ASP A 5 -7.72 -28.11 11.09
N LYS A 6 -8.15 -27.86 12.32
CA LYS A 6 -9.07 -26.79 12.72
C LYS A 6 -8.33 -25.53 13.16
N ASP A 7 -7.01 -25.49 12.96
CA ASP A 7 -6.15 -24.40 13.38
C ASP A 7 -5.72 -23.54 12.16
N LEU A 8 -6.67 -23.27 11.25
CA LEU A 8 -6.62 -22.05 10.45
C LEU A 8 -6.89 -20.90 11.41
N ASP A 9 -5.79 -20.38 11.95
CA ASP A 9 -5.62 -19.10 12.64
C ASP A 9 -6.63 -18.07 12.13
N LYS A 10 -7.80 -18.06 12.77
CA LYS A 10 -8.73 -16.94 12.78
C LYS A 10 -8.06 -15.90 13.65
N GLY A 11 -7.07 -15.23 13.07
CA GLY A 11 -6.40 -14.10 13.67
C GLY A 11 -7.46 -13.22 14.30
N ASP A 12 -7.36 -13.14 15.62
CA ASP A 12 -8.26 -12.50 16.57
C ASP A 12 -9.25 -11.52 15.91
N GLN A 13 -10.46 -12.01 15.63
CA GLN A 13 -11.60 -11.18 15.20
C GLN A 13 -12.31 -10.58 16.40
N SER A 14 -11.56 -10.19 17.44
CA SER A 14 -12.12 -9.43 18.54
C SER A 14 -12.70 -8.12 17.98
N GLU A 15 -13.98 -7.89 18.26
CA GLU A 15 -14.67 -6.63 18.00
C GLU A 15 -13.97 -5.52 18.81
N GLU A 16 -12.88 -4.96 18.32
CA GLU A 16 -12.23 -3.86 19.01
C GLU A 16 -12.93 -2.55 18.63
N VAL A 17 -13.87 -2.13 19.49
CA VAL A 17 -14.33 -0.73 19.52
C VAL A 17 -13.16 0.10 20.03
N VAL A 18 -12.42 0.69 19.10
CA VAL A 18 -11.32 1.59 19.47
C VAL A 18 -11.88 2.98 19.65
N THR A 19 -11.92 3.44 20.90
CA THR A 19 -12.11 4.85 21.24
C THR A 19 -10.79 5.58 21.00
N PRO A 20 -10.77 6.69 20.23
CA PRO A 20 -9.55 7.46 20.02
C PRO A 20 -9.01 8.04 21.34
N ASP A 21 -7.69 7.97 21.54
CA ASP A 21 -7.02 8.78 22.55
C ASP A 21 -7.09 10.26 22.11
N LEU A 22 -7.95 11.03 22.77
CA LEU A 22 -8.13 12.47 22.55
C LEU A 22 -7.19 13.24 23.49
N PRO A 23 -6.39 14.18 22.96
CA PRO A 23 -6.86 15.56 23.01
C PRO A 23 -6.71 16.31 21.68
N PHE A 24 -7.70 17.17 21.40
CA PHE A 24 -7.64 18.21 20.38
C PHE A 24 -7.10 19.48 21.04
N ASP A 25 -5.94 19.96 20.62
CA ASP A 25 -5.56 21.36 20.81
C ASP A 25 -5.50 22.03 19.43
N ASP A 26 -6.37 23.01 19.26
CA ASP A 26 -6.59 23.84 18.08
C ASP A 26 -5.54 24.97 17.93
N ASP A 27 -4.55 25.01 18.82
CA ASP A 27 -3.58 26.10 18.97
C ASP A 27 -2.13 25.69 18.64
N TRP A 28 -1.93 24.85 17.61
CA TRP A 28 -0.61 24.27 17.33
C TRP A 28 0.18 25.01 16.22
N ASP A 29 1.00 25.96 16.64
CA ASP A 29 2.06 26.63 15.85
C ASP A 29 3.24 25.68 15.57
N TRP A 30 3.08 24.82 14.55
CA TRP A 30 4.08 23.82 14.16
C TRP A 30 5.37 24.46 13.58
N LYS A 31 6.53 24.00 14.09
CA LYS A 31 7.85 24.31 13.50
C LYS A 31 8.47 23.07 12.84
N PRO A 32 9.21 23.22 11.72
CA PRO A 32 9.96 22.11 11.14
C PRO A 32 11.01 21.56 12.13
N GLY A 33 10.77 20.39 12.75
CA GLY A 33 11.74 19.80 13.70
C GLY A 33 11.20 18.72 14.65
N ASP A 34 9.90 18.69 14.96
CA ASP A 34 9.31 17.83 16.02
C ASP A 34 9.13 16.34 15.64
N ARG A 35 10.21 15.68 15.19
CA ARG A 35 10.24 14.43 14.40
C ARG A 35 10.04 13.10 15.14
N ASP A 36 9.04 12.96 16.00
CA ASP A 36 8.70 11.64 16.61
C ASP A 36 7.49 10.93 15.96
N ILE A 37 7.10 11.33 14.74
CA ILE A 37 5.99 10.69 14.01
C ILE A 37 6.52 9.50 13.19
N THR A 38 6.19 8.28 13.61
CA THR A 38 6.39 7.09 12.78
C THR A 38 5.16 6.87 11.88
N VAL A 39 5.35 7.08 10.57
CA VAL A 39 4.34 6.80 9.54
C VAL A 39 4.45 5.34 9.09
N ARG A 40 3.33 4.61 9.16
CA ARG A 40 3.15 3.23 8.74
C ARG A 40 2.93 3.15 7.22
N GLY A 41 3.68 2.28 6.58
CA GLY A 41 3.46 1.94 5.17
C GLY A 41 2.25 1.01 4.95
N PRO A 42 1.91 0.70 3.69
CA PRO A 42 0.74 -0.09 3.32
C PRO A 42 0.61 -1.45 4.03
N SER A 43 1.73 -2.14 4.26
CA SER A 43 1.75 -3.44 4.94
C SER A 43 1.31 -3.39 6.40
N GLN A 44 1.30 -2.21 7.00
CA GLN A 44 0.89 -2.00 8.40
C GLN A 44 -0.42 -1.21 8.48
N SER A 45 -0.59 -0.17 7.66
CA SER A 45 -1.76 0.71 7.73
C SER A 45 -3.04 0.06 7.20
N VAL A 46 -2.95 -0.76 6.13
CA VAL A 46 -4.13 -1.42 5.54
C VAL A 46 -4.68 -2.55 6.41
N PRO A 47 -3.86 -3.49 6.92
CA PRO A 47 -4.35 -4.50 7.86
C PRO A 47 -4.94 -3.86 9.12
N LYS A 48 -4.28 -2.82 9.65
CA LYS A 48 -4.82 -2.06 10.78
C LYS A 48 -6.18 -1.46 10.47
N ALA A 49 -6.35 -0.81 9.32
CA ALA A 49 -7.64 -0.25 8.90
C ALA A 49 -8.75 -1.32 8.75
N ARG A 50 -8.38 -2.51 8.27
CA ARG A 50 -9.31 -3.64 8.10
C ARG A 50 -9.75 -4.26 9.43
N ALA A 51 -8.95 -4.16 10.49
CA ALA A 51 -9.32 -4.62 11.82
C ALA A 51 -10.51 -3.84 12.40
N TYR A 52 -10.68 -2.57 12.02
CA TYR A 52 -11.82 -1.77 12.47
C TYR A 52 -13.11 -2.21 11.77
N THR A 53 -14.13 -2.56 12.55
CA THR A 53 -15.51 -2.78 12.06
C THR A 53 -16.46 -1.65 12.49
N ARG A 54 -16.06 -0.87 13.51
CA ARG A 54 -16.72 0.34 14.03
C ARG A 54 -15.67 1.41 14.34
N TYR A 55 -16.11 2.66 14.38
CA TYR A 55 -15.29 3.79 14.84
C TYR A 55 -16.21 4.80 15.54
N ASP A 56 -15.87 5.15 16.78
CA ASP A 56 -16.70 6.00 17.65
C ASP A 56 -15.86 7.16 18.21
N PRO A 57 -16.36 8.42 18.21
CA PRO A 57 -17.63 8.86 17.65
C PRO A 57 -17.67 8.83 16.11
N PRO A 58 -18.87 8.73 15.48
CA PRO A 58 -19.04 8.89 14.04
C PRO A 58 -18.51 10.24 13.52
N GLY A 59 -18.14 10.31 12.24
CA GLY A 59 -17.62 11.54 11.62
C GLY A 59 -16.13 11.79 11.84
N MET A 60 -15.43 10.89 12.53
CA MET A 60 -14.00 11.01 12.86
C MET A 60 -13.09 10.41 11.78
N CYS A 61 -13.44 10.59 10.50
CA CYS A 61 -12.74 9.98 9.36
C CYS A 61 -11.24 10.33 9.32
N CYS A 62 -10.88 11.58 9.66
CA CYS A 62 -9.48 12.02 9.71
C CYS A 62 -8.71 11.32 10.82
N GLN A 63 -9.31 11.16 12.00
CA GLN A 63 -8.71 10.44 13.12
C GLN A 63 -8.53 8.96 12.80
N PHE A 64 -9.50 8.34 12.13
CA PHE A 64 -9.42 6.96 11.70
C PHE A 64 -8.21 6.74 10.78
N VAL A 65 -8.07 7.55 9.73
CA VAL A 65 -6.94 7.46 8.81
C VAL A 65 -5.63 7.77 9.52
N TRP A 66 -5.61 8.77 10.40
CA TRP A 66 -4.44 9.09 11.20
C TRP A 66 -4.00 7.92 12.08
N ASN A 67 -4.92 7.29 12.83
CA ASN A 67 -4.62 6.13 13.68
C ASN A 67 -4.08 4.93 12.89
N CYS A 68 -4.52 4.78 11.63
CA CYS A 68 -4.03 3.74 10.74
C CYS A 68 -2.63 4.08 10.21
N ILE A 69 -2.42 5.32 9.77
CA ILE A 69 -1.22 5.73 9.02
C ILE A 69 -0.09 6.22 9.93
N ALA A 70 -0.32 6.80 11.10
CA ALA A 70 0.74 7.24 12.01
C ALA A 70 0.54 6.70 13.43
N ALA A 71 1.64 6.36 14.10
CA ALA A 71 1.62 6.02 15.53
C ALA A 71 1.69 7.33 16.34
N PRO A 72 0.83 7.55 17.36
CA PRO A 72 0.73 8.86 17.99
C PRO A 72 1.91 9.16 18.92
N ARG A 73 2.24 10.46 19.05
CA ARG A 73 2.43 11.13 20.35
C ARG A 73 1.91 12.58 20.41
N SER A 74 1.68 13.29 19.30
CA SER A 74 1.17 14.69 19.36
C SER A 74 0.58 15.31 18.07
N PHE A 75 0.23 14.54 17.03
CA PHE A 75 -0.05 15.10 15.69
C PHE A 75 -1.50 14.96 15.19
N GLY A 76 -2.46 15.65 15.80
CA GLY A 76 -3.85 15.67 15.31
C GLY A 76 -4.11 16.73 14.26
N LEU A 77 -4.68 16.34 13.11
CA LEU A 77 -5.24 17.31 12.17
C LEU A 77 -6.74 17.47 12.42
N ALA A 78 -7.20 18.72 12.39
CA ALA A 78 -8.59 19.08 12.70
C ALA A 78 -9.62 18.31 11.85
N ASP A 79 -9.39 18.19 10.54
CA ASP A 79 -10.28 17.45 9.63
C ASP A 79 -9.63 17.07 8.29
N ALA A 80 -10.43 16.45 7.41
CA ALA A 80 -10.00 16.01 6.08
C ALA A 80 -9.65 17.19 5.15
N ASN A 81 -10.27 18.36 5.32
CA ASN A 81 -9.91 19.57 4.58
C ASN A 81 -8.50 20.04 4.96
N ALA A 82 -8.21 20.10 6.26
CA ALA A 82 -6.89 20.45 6.78
C ALA A 82 -5.81 19.44 6.35
N ALA A 83 -6.15 18.14 6.36
CA ALA A 83 -5.25 17.08 5.89
C ALA A 83 -4.95 17.18 4.39
N TRP A 84 -5.96 17.48 3.57
CA TRP A 84 -5.76 17.74 2.15
C TRP A 84 -4.86 18.97 1.92
N GLN A 85 -5.14 20.09 2.60
CA GLN A 85 -4.38 21.33 2.46
C GLN A 85 -2.91 21.20 2.89
N ARG A 86 -2.61 20.33 3.86
CA ARG A 86 -1.23 20.06 4.31
C ARG A 86 -0.51 19.01 3.46
N SER A 87 -1.22 18.20 2.69
CA SER A 87 -0.62 17.20 1.82
C SER A 87 0.23 17.87 0.75
N LYS A 88 1.46 17.36 0.51
CA LYS A 88 2.42 17.98 -0.42
C LYS A 88 2.49 17.28 -1.78
N ASN A 89 2.19 15.99 -1.85
CA ASN A 89 2.31 15.15 -3.03
C ASN A 89 0.95 14.59 -3.44
N ARG A 90 0.06 15.49 -3.85
CA ARG A 90 -1.33 15.20 -4.23
C ARG A 90 -1.41 14.68 -5.67
N ARG A 91 -2.39 13.82 -5.93
CA ARG A 91 -2.71 13.26 -7.25
C ARG A 91 -4.22 13.28 -7.45
N GLY A 92 -4.65 13.55 -8.68
CA GLY A 92 -6.07 13.74 -9.01
C GLY A 92 -6.73 12.54 -9.67
N ASP A 93 -5.98 11.50 -10.04
CA ASP A 93 -6.54 10.28 -10.61
C ASP A 93 -7.23 9.40 -9.56
N GLU A 94 -8.14 8.52 -9.98
CA GLU A 94 -8.85 7.59 -9.10
C GLU A 94 -8.11 6.26 -8.88
N ASN A 95 -6.79 6.22 -9.05
CA ASN A 95 -5.96 5.01 -8.92
C ASN A 95 -4.99 5.07 -7.73
N PRO A 96 -5.45 5.33 -6.48
CA PRO A 96 -4.56 5.32 -5.33
C PRO A 96 -4.03 3.91 -5.02
N PRO A 97 -2.72 3.75 -4.79
CA PRO A 97 -2.16 2.51 -4.27
C PRO A 97 -2.69 2.26 -2.85
N ALA A 98 -2.68 0.99 -2.44
CA ALA A 98 -3.08 0.62 -1.09
C ALA A 98 -2.26 1.40 -0.03
N GLY A 99 -2.92 1.81 1.04
CA GLY A 99 -2.35 2.61 2.13
C GLY A 99 -2.39 4.12 1.91
N ALA A 100 -2.71 4.60 0.70
CA ALA A 100 -2.73 6.03 0.42
C ALA A 100 -3.99 6.68 1.02
N PRO A 101 -3.89 7.87 1.65
CA PRO A 101 -5.05 8.64 2.04
C PRO A 101 -5.75 9.21 0.79
N VAL A 102 -7.06 9.10 0.79
CA VAL A 102 -7.96 9.50 -0.31
C VAL A 102 -8.93 10.54 0.23
N TYR A 103 -9.15 11.63 -0.49
CA TYR A 103 -9.80 12.85 0.01
C TYR A 103 -11.00 13.25 -0.85
N TRP A 104 -12.01 13.79 -0.19
CA TRP A 104 -13.18 14.40 -0.81
C TRP A 104 -13.49 15.78 -0.21
N ALA A 105 -14.08 16.64 -1.03
CA ALA A 105 -14.79 17.83 -0.58
C ALA A 105 -16.25 17.46 -0.32
N GLY A 106 -16.78 17.84 0.85
CA GLY A 106 -18.17 17.57 1.21
C GLY A 106 -18.43 17.88 2.68
N GLY A 107 -19.60 18.45 2.99
CA GLY A 107 -19.90 18.93 4.35
C GLY A 107 -18.91 19.98 4.87
N LYS A 108 -18.92 20.22 6.19
CA LYS A 108 -18.03 21.19 6.85
C LYS A 108 -16.57 20.71 6.94
N HIS A 109 -16.36 19.40 7.08
CA HIS A 109 -15.06 18.81 7.44
C HIS A 109 -14.37 18.04 6.31
N GLY A 110 -15.03 17.86 5.16
CA GLY A 110 -14.54 16.97 4.11
C GLY A 110 -14.71 15.50 4.50
N HIS A 111 -14.21 14.61 3.64
CA HIS A 111 -14.08 13.19 3.96
C HIS A 111 -12.70 12.68 3.58
N ILE A 112 -12.20 11.73 4.36
CA ILE A 112 -10.94 11.05 4.09
C ILE A 112 -11.06 9.56 4.42
N ALA A 113 -10.47 8.72 3.58
CA ALA A 113 -10.43 7.28 3.75
C ALA A 113 -9.05 6.75 3.36
N ILE A 114 -8.74 5.50 3.70
CA ILE A 114 -7.48 4.85 3.30
C ILE A 114 -7.74 3.92 2.12
N SER A 115 -6.95 4.04 1.05
CA SER A 115 -7.03 3.13 -0.09
C SER A 115 -6.67 1.70 0.32
N VAL A 116 -7.46 0.74 -0.15
CA VAL A 116 -7.13 -0.69 -0.10
C VAL A 116 -6.63 -1.20 -1.46
N GLY A 117 -6.42 -0.29 -2.42
CA GLY A 117 -6.07 -0.58 -3.81
C GLY A 117 -7.28 -0.84 -4.70
N GLY A 118 -7.06 -0.92 -6.02
CA GLY A 118 -8.09 -1.29 -6.99
C GLY A 118 -9.31 -0.34 -7.04
N GLY A 119 -9.09 0.96 -6.83
CA GLY A 119 -10.17 1.96 -6.81
C GLY A 119 -11.10 1.88 -5.59
N SER A 120 -10.69 1.16 -4.55
CA SER A 120 -11.47 0.95 -3.32
C SER A 120 -10.76 1.52 -2.09
N VAL A 121 -11.56 1.91 -1.09
CA VAL A 121 -11.11 2.49 0.17
C VAL A 121 -11.78 1.79 1.35
N ARG A 122 -11.10 1.77 2.50
CA ARG A 122 -11.68 1.49 3.82
C ARG A 122 -12.11 2.81 4.43
N SER A 123 -13.41 2.99 4.64
CA SER A 123 -14.02 4.25 5.09
C SER A 123 -14.77 4.06 6.40
N THR A 124 -14.74 5.07 7.27
CA THR A 124 -15.72 5.20 8.37
C THR A 124 -17.09 5.56 7.81
N ASP A 125 -18.12 5.39 8.63
CA ASP A 125 -19.53 5.66 8.34
C ASP A 125 -20.09 4.92 7.13
N TRP A 126 -19.49 3.77 6.79
CA TRP A 126 -19.90 2.92 5.68
C TRP A 126 -20.09 1.45 6.13
N PRO A 127 -21.15 0.74 5.67
CA PRO A 127 -22.25 1.21 4.82
C PRO A 127 -23.29 2.07 5.55
N VAL A 128 -23.20 2.16 6.87
CA VAL A 128 -24.05 2.98 7.74
C VAL A 128 -23.19 3.73 8.74
N LYS A 129 -23.74 4.81 9.30
CA LYS A 129 -23.08 5.66 10.31
C LYS A 129 -22.52 4.82 11.47
N GLY A 130 -21.28 5.09 11.87
CA GLY A 130 -20.54 4.39 12.94
C GLY A 130 -19.93 3.04 12.55
N LYS A 131 -20.14 2.55 11.32
CA LYS A 131 -19.47 1.35 10.79
C LYS A 131 -18.24 1.70 9.97
N VAL A 132 -17.29 0.77 9.90
CA VAL A 132 -16.12 0.88 9.02
C VAL A 132 -16.19 -0.24 7.99
N GLY A 133 -16.05 0.10 6.71
CA GLY A 133 -16.24 -0.86 5.63
C GLY A 133 -15.47 -0.50 4.36
N ASP A 134 -15.32 -1.49 3.48
CA ASP A 134 -14.73 -1.32 2.16
C ASP A 134 -15.79 -0.79 1.19
N VAL A 135 -15.42 0.16 0.33
CA VAL A 135 -16.29 0.76 -0.70
C VAL A 135 -15.46 1.28 -1.85
N THR A 136 -16.01 1.27 -3.07
CA THR A 136 -15.34 1.92 -4.21
C THR A 136 -15.39 3.44 -4.07
N ILE A 137 -14.36 4.11 -4.57
CA ILE A 137 -14.29 5.59 -4.60
C ILE A 137 -15.52 6.16 -5.31
N SER A 138 -15.91 5.58 -6.45
CA SER A 138 -17.10 6.00 -7.20
C SER A 138 -18.40 5.84 -6.40
N ARG A 139 -18.54 4.75 -5.64
CA ARG A 139 -19.77 4.45 -4.89
C ARG A 139 -19.96 5.39 -3.72
N ILE A 140 -18.92 5.65 -2.92
CA ILE A 140 -19.03 6.57 -1.78
C ILE A 140 -19.26 8.02 -2.25
N THR A 141 -18.59 8.42 -3.34
CA THR A 141 -18.77 9.73 -3.98
C THR A 141 -20.23 9.95 -4.36
N ALA A 142 -20.83 8.99 -5.08
CA ALA A 142 -22.22 9.07 -5.51
C ALA A 142 -23.21 8.98 -4.34
N ALA A 143 -22.99 8.07 -3.39
CA ALA A 143 -23.93 7.83 -2.29
C ALA A 143 -24.07 9.03 -1.35
N TRP A 144 -23.00 9.81 -1.17
CA TRP A 144 -22.99 10.95 -0.25
C TRP A 144 -23.06 12.31 -0.94
N GLY A 145 -23.05 12.34 -2.28
CA GLY A 145 -23.07 13.60 -3.05
C GLY A 145 -21.85 14.49 -2.79
N ILE A 146 -20.69 13.87 -2.50
CA ILE A 146 -19.43 14.56 -2.21
C ILE A 146 -18.54 14.60 -3.45
N THR A 147 -17.61 15.54 -3.52
CA THR A 147 -16.70 15.70 -4.66
C THR A 147 -15.35 15.05 -4.39
N TYR A 148 -14.92 14.13 -5.24
CA TYR A 148 -13.57 13.57 -5.18
C TYR A 148 -12.51 14.66 -5.39
N ARG A 149 -11.51 14.74 -4.50
CA ARG A 149 -10.39 15.69 -4.62
C ARG A 149 -9.12 15.02 -5.15
N GLY A 150 -8.90 13.77 -4.80
CA GLY A 150 -7.65 13.07 -5.10
C GLY A 150 -7.14 12.24 -3.94
N TRP A 151 -5.89 11.85 -4.05
CA TRP A 151 -5.14 11.11 -3.03
C TRP A 151 -3.74 11.68 -2.85
N SER A 152 -3.04 11.30 -1.78
CA SER A 152 -1.68 11.77 -1.49
C SER A 152 -0.72 10.62 -1.23
N THR A 153 0.56 10.83 -1.53
CA THR A 153 1.62 9.88 -1.14
C THR A 153 2.29 10.22 0.19
N ASP A 154 1.81 11.27 0.84
CA ASP A 154 2.22 11.69 2.17
C ASP A 154 1.01 11.87 3.07
N TRP A 155 1.25 11.76 4.37
CA TRP A 155 0.33 12.19 5.41
C TRP A 155 0.75 13.58 5.88
N ALA A 156 -0.02 14.60 5.52
CA ALA A 156 0.21 15.98 5.97
C ALA A 156 1.63 16.53 5.70
N GLY A 157 2.23 16.13 4.58
CA GLY A 157 3.59 16.51 4.20
C GLY A 157 4.69 15.55 4.67
N VAL A 158 4.35 14.51 5.45
CA VAL A 158 5.28 13.43 5.83
C VAL A 158 5.12 12.25 4.88
N PRO A 159 6.13 11.89 4.08
CA PRO A 159 6.04 10.77 3.14
C PRO A 159 5.60 9.48 3.81
N ILE A 160 4.67 8.76 3.19
CA ILE A 160 4.24 7.45 3.68
C ILE A 160 5.20 6.39 3.12
N PRO A 161 5.92 5.62 3.95
CA PRO A 161 6.84 4.60 3.46
C PRO A 161 6.14 3.60 2.54
N GLY A 162 6.72 3.33 1.37
CA GLY A 162 6.11 2.44 0.37
C GLY A 162 4.99 3.07 -0.47
N ILE A 163 4.71 4.37 -0.31
CA ILE A 163 3.78 5.14 -1.15
C ILE A 163 4.50 6.39 -1.66
N GLY A 164 4.60 6.55 -2.98
CA GLY A 164 5.15 7.75 -3.61
C GLY A 164 6.57 8.17 -3.23
N SER A 165 7.40 7.25 -2.73
CA SER A 165 8.68 7.14 -3.45
C SER A 165 8.30 6.95 -4.91
N PRO A 166 8.82 7.74 -5.85
CA PRO A 166 8.53 7.48 -7.23
C PRO A 166 8.95 6.03 -7.46
N SER A 167 7.97 5.16 -7.69
CA SER A 167 8.06 4.30 -8.85
C SER A 167 8.26 5.27 -10.01
N VAL A 168 9.50 5.74 -10.19
CA VAL A 168 9.98 6.02 -11.52
C VAL A 168 9.62 4.73 -12.22
N VAL A 169 8.72 4.81 -13.18
CA VAL A 169 8.55 3.74 -14.14
C VAL A 169 9.96 3.38 -14.58
N GLY A 170 10.49 2.26 -14.06
CA GLY A 170 11.86 1.82 -14.27
C GLY A 170 12.91 1.99 -13.15
N LYS A 171 12.63 2.26 -11.87
CA LYS A 171 13.65 2.10 -10.80
C LYS A 171 13.18 1.41 -9.52
N LEU A 172 13.67 0.19 -9.31
CA LEU A 172 13.46 -0.72 -8.17
C LEU A 172 13.98 -0.18 -6.81
N GLY A 173 14.77 0.90 -6.79
CA GLY A 173 15.34 1.49 -5.56
C GLY A 173 16.51 0.67 -4.99
N ARG A 174 17.00 1.01 -3.78
CA ARG A 174 18.01 0.20 -3.09
C ARG A 174 17.37 -1.11 -2.62
N ILE A 175 17.93 -2.22 -3.07
CA ILE A 175 17.45 -3.56 -2.77
C ILE A 175 18.62 -4.39 -2.29
N ASP A 176 18.51 -4.85 -1.06
CA ASP A 176 19.29 -5.96 -0.52
C ASP A 176 18.90 -7.23 -1.31
N ASP A 177 19.85 -7.83 -2.01
CA ASP A 177 19.65 -9.02 -2.85
C ASP A 177 19.44 -10.30 -2.01
N GLU A 178 19.91 -10.36 -0.76
CA GLU A 178 19.53 -11.36 0.23
C GLU A 178 18.05 -11.25 0.63
N ALA A 179 17.50 -10.03 0.63
CA ALA A 179 16.08 -9.81 0.94
C ALA A 179 15.14 -10.38 -0.13
N ILE A 180 15.64 -10.73 -1.33
CA ILE A 180 14.85 -11.30 -2.45
C ILE A 180 15.37 -12.69 -2.84
N ARG A 181 15.67 -13.52 -1.84
CA ARG A 181 15.96 -14.94 -2.05
C ARG A 181 14.66 -15.77 -2.17
N PRO A 182 14.70 -16.93 -2.85
CA PRO A 182 13.58 -17.86 -2.92
C PRO A 182 12.91 -18.09 -1.56
N GLY A 183 11.58 -17.93 -1.51
CA GLY A 183 10.77 -18.09 -0.31
C GLY A 183 10.71 -16.88 0.63
N LYS A 184 11.43 -15.78 0.36
CA LYS A 184 11.32 -14.55 1.16
C LYS A 184 9.98 -13.85 0.93
N ARG A 185 9.46 -13.23 1.99
CA ARG A 185 8.24 -12.43 1.96
C ARG A 185 8.43 -11.09 2.65
N ASN A 186 8.49 -9.99 1.89
CA ASN A 186 8.74 -8.64 2.40
C ASN A 186 8.45 -7.54 1.35
N ASP A 187 8.67 -6.27 1.70
CA ASP A 187 8.45 -5.14 0.79
C ASP A 187 9.47 -5.07 -0.36
N HIS A 188 10.71 -5.56 -0.17
CA HIS A 188 11.71 -5.62 -1.26
C HIS A 188 11.24 -6.58 -2.37
N VAL A 189 10.73 -7.74 -1.97
CA VAL A 189 10.12 -8.71 -2.88
C VAL A 189 8.92 -8.11 -3.60
N ARG A 190 8.03 -7.40 -2.89
CA ARG A 190 6.88 -6.74 -3.51
C ARG A 190 7.29 -5.74 -4.60
N ARG A 191 8.28 -4.90 -4.31
CA ARG A 191 8.82 -3.93 -5.28
C ARG A 191 9.47 -4.62 -6.48
N PHE A 192 10.21 -5.69 -6.23
CA PHE A 192 10.84 -6.50 -7.27
C PHE A 192 9.83 -7.20 -8.16
N ASN A 193 8.84 -7.89 -7.60
CA ASN A 193 7.80 -8.57 -8.34
C ASN A 193 7.03 -7.57 -9.23
N ALA A 194 6.69 -6.39 -8.70
CA ALA A 194 6.04 -5.34 -9.49
C ALA A 194 6.92 -4.86 -10.66
N ALA A 195 8.21 -4.65 -10.44
CA ALA A 195 9.15 -4.23 -11.47
C ALA A 195 9.40 -5.33 -12.51
N LEU A 196 9.59 -6.57 -12.06
CA LEU A 196 9.78 -7.75 -12.88
C LEU A 196 8.58 -7.93 -13.82
N TRP A 197 7.36 -7.98 -13.27
CA TRP A 197 6.13 -8.13 -14.05
C TRP A 197 5.98 -7.00 -15.06
N SER A 198 6.14 -5.74 -14.64
CA SER A 198 6.05 -4.59 -15.53
C SER A 198 7.09 -4.59 -16.66
N SER A 199 8.24 -5.26 -16.46
CA SER A 199 9.28 -5.41 -17.47
C SER A 199 8.99 -6.51 -18.50
N MET A 200 7.96 -7.34 -18.28
CA MET A 200 7.61 -8.42 -19.18
C MET A 200 6.79 -7.89 -20.38
N PRO A 201 6.98 -8.49 -21.58
CA PRO A 201 6.16 -8.19 -22.75
C PRO A 201 4.65 -8.28 -22.46
N ALA A 202 3.84 -7.49 -23.17
CA ALA A 202 2.40 -7.40 -22.91
C ALA A 202 1.65 -8.71 -23.21
N ASP A 203 2.06 -9.41 -24.27
CA ASP A 203 1.59 -10.75 -24.65
C ASP A 203 1.94 -11.80 -23.60
N TYR A 204 3.17 -11.77 -23.07
CA TYR A 204 3.58 -12.63 -21.97
C TYR A 204 2.71 -12.39 -20.73
N ARG A 205 2.51 -11.12 -20.35
CA ARG A 205 1.69 -10.77 -19.20
C ARG A 205 0.25 -11.24 -19.34
N ALA A 206 -0.34 -11.08 -20.53
CA ALA A 206 -1.69 -11.55 -20.80
C ALA A 206 -1.83 -13.07 -20.66
N ALA A 207 -0.84 -13.84 -21.12
CA ALA A 207 -0.86 -15.30 -21.03
C ALA A 207 -0.67 -15.83 -19.59
N HIS A 208 0.11 -15.13 -18.75
CA HIS A 208 0.49 -15.60 -17.41
C HIS A 208 -0.21 -14.84 -16.26
N GLU A 209 -1.15 -13.93 -16.56
CA GLU A 209 -1.77 -13.05 -15.56
C GLU A 209 -2.46 -13.82 -14.44
N LYS A 210 -3.18 -14.90 -14.78
CA LYS A 210 -3.91 -15.72 -13.82
C LYS A 210 -2.97 -16.42 -12.83
N GLU A 211 -1.86 -16.94 -13.35
CA GLU A 211 -0.84 -17.61 -12.54
C GLU A 211 -0.07 -16.60 -11.69
N TRP A 212 0.32 -15.46 -12.27
CA TRP A 212 0.96 -14.35 -11.55
C TRP A 212 0.14 -13.87 -10.35
N LYS A 213 -1.19 -13.76 -10.52
CA LYS A 213 -2.11 -13.35 -9.45
C LYS A 213 -2.40 -14.45 -8.42
N SER A 214 -2.01 -15.70 -8.67
CA SER A 214 -2.19 -16.81 -7.73
C SER A 214 -1.18 -16.78 -6.57
N GLU A 215 -0.04 -16.10 -6.78
CA GLU A 215 1.00 -15.93 -5.78
C GLU A 215 0.88 -14.56 -5.11
N ALA A 216 1.13 -14.51 -3.80
CA ALA A 216 1.12 -13.24 -3.06
C ALA A 216 2.20 -12.30 -3.62
N SER A 217 1.83 -11.05 -3.90
CA SER A 217 2.73 -10.09 -4.56
C SER A 217 4.00 -9.78 -3.77
N ASP A 218 3.99 -9.99 -2.45
CA ASP A 218 5.12 -9.80 -1.54
C ASP A 218 5.95 -11.06 -1.29
N LEU A 219 5.64 -12.19 -1.94
CA LEU A 219 6.34 -13.47 -1.82
C LEU A 219 7.17 -13.77 -3.08
N TYR A 220 8.44 -14.17 -2.90
CA TYR A 220 9.29 -14.61 -4.00
C TYR A 220 9.19 -16.13 -4.12
N GLY A 221 8.01 -16.59 -4.51
CA GLY A 221 7.64 -18.01 -4.57
C GLY A 221 7.89 -18.63 -5.94
N PRO A 222 7.37 -19.84 -6.19
CA PRO A 222 7.56 -20.56 -7.45
C PRO A 222 7.18 -19.74 -8.69
N VAL A 223 6.07 -18.99 -8.64
CA VAL A 223 5.60 -18.21 -9.80
C VAL A 223 6.53 -17.04 -10.09
N SER A 224 6.94 -16.30 -9.05
CA SER A 224 7.90 -15.21 -9.20
C SER A 224 9.26 -15.70 -9.70
N GLN A 225 9.69 -16.88 -9.27
CA GLN A 225 10.93 -17.52 -9.73
C GLN A 225 10.85 -17.94 -11.19
N GLU A 226 9.71 -18.46 -11.64
CA GLU A 226 9.49 -18.83 -13.04
C GLU A 226 9.52 -17.60 -13.96
N VAL A 227 8.79 -16.55 -13.61
CA VAL A 227 8.83 -15.29 -14.38
C VAL A 227 10.24 -14.67 -14.38
N CYS A 228 10.98 -14.79 -13.27
CA CYS A 228 12.38 -14.35 -13.22
C CYS A 228 13.26 -15.16 -14.18
N TYR A 229 13.10 -16.49 -14.19
CA TYR A 229 13.81 -17.36 -15.13
C TYR A 229 13.49 -17.01 -16.58
N ASP A 230 12.22 -16.79 -16.90
CA ASP A 230 11.78 -16.44 -18.25
C ASP A 230 12.31 -15.09 -18.70
N LYS A 231 12.39 -14.11 -17.78
CA LYS A 231 13.07 -12.85 -18.04
C LYS A 231 14.53 -13.05 -18.41
N TYR A 232 15.25 -13.91 -17.67
CA TYR A 232 16.61 -14.29 -18.01
C TYR A 232 16.69 -14.99 -19.38
N ALA A 233 15.77 -15.89 -19.69
CA ALA A 233 15.74 -16.56 -21.00
C ALA A 233 15.53 -15.58 -22.16
N MET A 234 14.66 -14.57 -21.99
CA MET A 234 14.47 -13.51 -22.98
C MET A 234 15.72 -12.64 -23.17
N LEU A 235 16.44 -12.34 -22.09
CA LEU A 235 17.68 -11.55 -22.13
C LEU A 235 18.84 -12.36 -22.70
N ASN A 236 18.94 -13.64 -22.34
CA ASN A 236 19.94 -14.59 -22.83
C ASN A 236 19.86 -14.72 -24.36
N LYS A 237 18.66 -14.80 -24.94
CA LYS A 237 18.48 -14.83 -26.40
C LYS A 237 19.09 -13.62 -27.13
N LYS A 238 19.19 -12.47 -26.45
CA LYS A 238 19.76 -11.24 -27.02
C LYS A 238 21.27 -11.14 -26.81
N ASP A 239 21.74 -11.51 -25.62
CA ASP A 239 23.15 -11.50 -25.25
C ASP A 239 23.45 -12.61 -24.22
N PRO A 240 23.82 -13.81 -24.69
CA PRO A 240 24.03 -14.96 -23.82
C PRO A 240 25.21 -14.78 -22.86
N LYS A 241 26.22 -13.99 -23.25
CA LYS A 241 27.42 -13.75 -22.44
C LYS A 241 27.11 -12.83 -21.27
N LYS A 242 26.27 -11.81 -21.50
CA LYS A 242 25.86 -10.86 -20.46
C LYS A 242 24.78 -11.42 -19.54
N TRP A 243 23.92 -12.31 -20.05
CA TRP A 243 22.77 -12.84 -19.32
C TRP A 243 22.77 -14.37 -19.33
N PRO A 244 23.70 -15.03 -18.59
CA PRO A 244 23.66 -16.48 -18.44
C PRO A 244 22.36 -16.91 -17.75
N LEU A 245 21.82 -18.07 -18.13
CA LEU A 245 20.63 -18.63 -17.48
C LEU A 245 20.96 -19.00 -16.02
N PRO A 246 20.16 -18.55 -15.05
CA PRO A 246 20.38 -18.89 -13.64
C PRO A 246 20.05 -20.36 -13.36
N SER A 247 20.71 -20.94 -12.37
CA SER A 247 20.32 -22.24 -11.80
C SER A 247 18.94 -22.14 -11.14
N LYS A 248 18.17 -23.24 -11.12
CA LYS A 248 16.94 -23.32 -10.34
C LYS A 248 17.28 -23.67 -8.87
N PRO A 249 16.67 -23.01 -7.86
CA PRO A 249 15.68 -21.93 -7.95
C PRO A 249 16.26 -20.61 -8.49
N ALA A 250 15.53 -19.97 -9.39
CA ALA A 250 16.02 -18.78 -10.09
C ALA A 250 16.15 -17.61 -9.12
N TRP A 251 17.36 -17.06 -9.03
CA TRP A 251 17.67 -15.89 -8.24
C TRP A 251 17.79 -14.66 -9.15
N PRO A 252 17.22 -13.48 -8.77
CA PRO A 252 17.30 -12.30 -9.61
C PRO A 252 18.74 -11.84 -9.84
N GLY A 253 19.57 -11.87 -8.79
CA GLY A 253 20.95 -11.41 -8.82
C GLY A 253 21.11 -9.90 -9.10
N PRO A 254 22.31 -9.34 -8.88
CA PRO A 254 22.57 -7.90 -9.01
C PRO A 254 22.35 -7.35 -10.43
N GLY A 255 22.62 -8.16 -11.46
CA GLY A 255 22.49 -7.76 -12.86
C GLY A 255 21.04 -7.43 -13.23
N LEU A 256 20.10 -8.33 -12.93
CA LEU A 256 18.69 -8.11 -13.21
C LEU A 256 18.12 -6.99 -12.33
N ILE A 257 18.51 -6.92 -11.06
CA ILE A 257 18.14 -5.82 -10.15
C ILE A 257 18.50 -4.46 -10.77
N ARG A 258 19.73 -4.31 -11.27
CA ARG A 258 20.17 -3.08 -11.97
C ARG A 258 19.41 -2.82 -13.25
N LEU A 259 19.09 -3.85 -14.04
CA LEU A 259 18.29 -3.72 -15.26
C LEU A 259 16.87 -3.22 -14.96
N LEU A 260 16.27 -3.69 -13.87
CA LEU A 260 14.98 -3.23 -13.36
C LEU A 260 15.10 -1.88 -12.61
N GLY A 261 16.28 -1.27 -12.64
CA GLY A 261 16.59 0.06 -12.14
C GLY A 261 16.79 0.14 -10.62
N GLY A 262 17.18 -0.96 -10.00
CA GLY A 262 17.58 -1.00 -8.60
C GLY A 262 19.09 -0.85 -8.41
N THR A 263 19.50 -0.61 -7.18
CA THR A 263 20.91 -0.72 -6.76
C THR A 263 20.98 -1.87 -5.76
N ALA A 264 21.70 -2.94 -6.14
CA ALA A 264 22.08 -4.02 -5.24
C ALA A 264 23.35 -3.62 -4.47
N ASP A 265 23.36 -3.89 -3.18
CA ASP A 265 24.57 -3.80 -2.34
C ASP A 265 25.48 -5.03 -2.51
#